data_AF-A0A7V8XL58-F1
#
_entry.id   AF-A0A7V8XL58-F1
#
_cell.length_a   1.000
_cell.length_b   1.000
_cell.length_c   1.000
_cell.angle_alpha   90.00
_cell.angle_beta   90.00
_cell.angle_gamma   90.00
#
_symmetry.space_group_name_H-M   'P 1'
#
loop_
_entity.id
_entity.type
_entity.pdbx_description
1 polymer ?
#
loop_
_entity_poly.entity_id
_entity_poly.type
_entity_poly.pdbx_seq_one_letter_code
_entity_poly.pdbx_strand_id
1 'polypeptide(L)'
;AAEAAVNLLFFVRRYSAKLLYEIEFHAATDPTTMRSRYVELLGDAVKIEPSPTDYLADIDSGYYCTSYLRSWAFEAQLATFLREEYGSDWFARREAGSLLKELWELGQQPTADELLKDVTGAPIELDAVADKIRAALPSFA
;
A
#
# COMPACT_ATOMS: atom_id res chain seq x y z
N ALA A 1 0.22 -17.48 5.39
CA ALA A 1 -0.47 -16.78 4.30
C ALA A 1 -1.58 -15.86 4.84
N ALA A 2 -2.61 -16.40 5.50
CA ALA A 2 -3.72 -15.60 6.03
C ALA A 2 -3.30 -14.49 7.01
N GLU A 3 -2.38 -14.78 7.96
CA GLU A 3 -1.87 -13.76 8.90
C GLU A 3 -1.22 -12.57 8.20
N ALA A 4 -0.39 -12.82 7.18
CA ALA A 4 0.24 -11.76 6.39
C ALA A 4 -0.80 -10.93 5.62
N ALA A 5 -1.86 -11.58 5.11
CA ALA A 5 -2.96 -10.89 4.43
C ALA A 5 -3.78 -10.03 5.39
N VAL A 6 -4.04 -10.49 6.62
CA VAL A 6 -4.71 -9.71 7.66
C VAL A 6 -3.87 -8.48 8.06
N ASN A 7 -2.55 -8.65 8.23
CA ASN A 7 -1.66 -7.51 8.50
C ASN A 7 -1.67 -6.50 7.35
N LEU A 8 -1.58 -6.96 6.09
CA LEU A 8 -1.65 -6.08 4.94
C LEU A 8 -3.00 -5.35 4.85
N LEU A 9 -4.11 -6.03 5.11
CA LEU A 9 -5.44 -5.43 5.18
C LEU A 9 -5.51 -4.33 6.24
N PHE A 10 -4.99 -4.59 7.44
CA PHE A 10 -4.92 -3.59 8.51
C PHE A 10 -4.16 -2.33 8.04
N PHE A 11 -2.98 -2.51 7.46
CA PHE A 11 -2.16 -1.38 7.03
C PHE A 11 -2.75 -0.61 5.86
N VAL A 12 -3.32 -1.28 4.85
CA VAL A 12 -4.01 -0.62 3.74
C VAL A 12 -5.16 0.24 4.27
N ARG A 13 -6.04 -0.32 5.13
CA ARG A 13 -7.15 0.43 5.73
C ARG A 13 -6.65 1.62 6.55
N ARG A 14 -5.63 1.39 7.40
CA ARG A 14 -5.02 2.42 8.24
C ARG A 14 -4.44 3.56 7.40
N TYR A 15 -3.73 3.25 6.33
CA TYR A 15 -3.02 4.25 5.52
C TYR A 15 -3.97 5.01 4.59
N SER A 16 -5.02 4.36 4.09
CA SER A 16 -6.11 5.07 3.41
C SER A 16 -6.78 6.09 4.34
N ALA A 17 -7.07 5.72 5.58
CA ALA A 17 -7.66 6.64 6.56
C ALA A 17 -6.68 7.75 6.99
N LYS A 18 -5.40 7.40 7.17
CA LYS A 18 -4.35 8.37 7.48
C LYS A 18 -4.18 9.40 6.37
N LEU A 19 -4.24 9.01 5.10
CA LEU A 19 -4.20 9.94 3.97
C LEU A 19 -5.36 10.94 4.01
N LEU A 20 -6.60 10.45 4.25
CA LEU A 20 -7.76 11.32 4.39
C LEU A 20 -7.59 12.30 5.56
N TYR A 21 -7.11 11.81 6.71
CA TYR A 21 -6.83 12.63 7.86
C TYR A 21 -5.74 13.69 7.59
N GLU A 22 -4.63 13.31 6.96
CA GLU A 22 -3.52 14.23 6.63
C GLU A 22 -3.99 15.35 5.70
N ILE A 23 -4.79 15.03 4.68
CA ILE A 23 -5.37 16.03 3.77
C ILE A 23 -6.24 17.03 4.53
N GLU A 24 -7.14 16.55 5.40
CA GLU A 24 -7.99 17.43 6.20
C GLU A 24 -7.18 18.24 7.22
N PHE A 25 -6.20 17.62 7.88
CA PHE A 25 -5.37 18.28 8.88
C PHE A 25 -4.56 19.43 8.28
N HIS A 26 -3.93 19.20 7.12
CA HIS A 26 -3.14 20.23 6.45
C HIS A 26 -4.01 21.34 5.83
N ALA A 27 -5.29 21.08 5.59
CA ALA A 27 -6.26 22.09 5.15
C ALA A 27 -6.88 22.89 6.32
N ALA A 28 -6.79 22.40 7.56
CA ALA A 28 -7.43 23.03 8.71
C ALA A 28 -6.74 24.35 9.11
N THR A 29 -7.53 25.38 9.39
CA THR A 29 -7.01 26.66 9.93
C THR A 29 -6.50 26.51 11.36
N ASP A 30 -7.16 25.67 12.16
CA ASP A 30 -6.78 25.36 13.53
C ASP A 30 -6.53 23.85 13.69
N PRO A 31 -5.26 23.40 13.68
CA PRO A 31 -4.90 22.00 13.84
C PRO A 31 -5.40 21.37 15.15
N THR A 32 -5.65 22.15 16.20
CA THR A 32 -6.10 21.61 17.50
C THR A 32 -7.50 20.99 17.44
N THR A 33 -8.30 21.39 16.44
CA THR A 33 -9.64 20.85 16.17
C THR A 33 -9.62 19.44 15.57
N MET A 34 -8.47 18.99 15.04
CA MET A 34 -8.35 17.75 14.29
C MET A 34 -8.29 16.48 15.16
N ARG A 35 -8.20 16.62 16.48
CA ARG A 35 -8.12 15.50 17.43
C ARG A 35 -9.27 14.51 17.31
N SER A 36 -10.52 15.00 17.32
CA SER A 36 -11.69 14.12 17.21
C SER A 36 -11.77 13.48 15.83
N ARG A 37 -11.35 14.21 14.80
CA ARG A 37 -11.35 13.73 13.42
C ARG A 37 -10.36 12.61 13.18
N TYR A 38 -9.19 12.67 13.82
CA TYR A 38 -8.22 11.57 13.86
C TYR A 38 -8.84 10.28 14.41
N VAL A 39 -9.49 10.37 15.57
CA VAL A 39 -10.13 9.22 16.23
C VAL A 39 -11.25 8.64 15.37
N GLU A 40 -12.08 9.52 14.79
CA GLU A 40 -13.18 9.10 13.91
C GLU A 40 -12.68 8.32 12.68
N LEU A 41 -11.76 8.91 11.90
CA LEU A 41 -11.31 8.32 10.64
C LEU A 41 -10.54 7.01 10.85
N LEU A 42 -9.56 7.01 11.76
CA LEU A 42 -8.74 5.81 11.99
C LEU A 42 -9.52 4.76 12.77
N GLY A 43 -10.32 5.16 13.76
CA GLY A 43 -11.17 4.25 14.53
C GLY A 43 -12.17 3.52 13.64
N ASP A 44 -12.84 4.22 12.72
CA ASP A 44 -13.73 3.57 11.75
C ASP A 44 -12.97 2.67 10.78
N ALA A 45 -11.80 3.09 10.31
CA ALA A 45 -11.04 2.31 9.34
C ALA A 45 -10.51 1.01 9.92
N VAL A 46 -9.84 1.02 11.08
CA VAL A 46 -9.23 -0.20 11.64
C VAL A 46 -10.09 -0.90 12.70
N LYS A 47 -11.24 -0.33 13.07
CA LYS A 47 -12.14 -0.84 14.11
C LYS A 47 -11.48 -0.94 15.50
N ILE A 48 -10.44 -0.14 15.72
CA ILE A 48 -9.69 -0.01 16.97
C ILE A 48 -9.56 1.48 17.23
N GLU A 49 -10.03 1.95 18.38
CA GLU A 49 -9.96 3.36 18.74
C GLU A 49 -8.49 3.78 18.97
N PRO A 50 -7.96 4.76 18.21
CA PRO A 50 -6.62 5.27 18.46
C PRO A 50 -6.63 6.27 19.62
N SER A 51 -5.48 6.48 20.27
CA SER A 51 -5.40 7.50 21.31
C SER A 51 -5.58 8.89 20.71
N PRO A 52 -6.47 9.74 21.24
CA PRO A 52 -6.63 11.11 20.76
C PRO A 52 -5.37 11.97 20.99
N THR A 53 -4.43 11.54 21.82
CA THR A 53 -3.15 12.25 22.01
C THR A 53 -2.22 12.14 20.82
N ASP A 54 -2.40 11.13 19.98
CA ASP A 54 -1.43 10.76 18.95
C ASP A 54 -1.64 11.53 17.65
N TYR A 55 -2.72 12.31 17.54
CA TYR A 55 -3.13 13.01 16.33
C TYR A 55 -2.06 13.95 15.72
N LEU A 56 -1.13 14.45 16.53
CA LEU A 56 0.01 15.26 16.08
C LEU A 56 1.29 14.43 15.86
N ALA A 57 1.41 13.30 16.53
CA ALA A 57 2.59 12.43 16.42
C ALA A 57 2.49 11.48 15.23
N ASP A 58 1.26 11.12 14.83
CA ASP A 58 0.94 10.21 13.74
C ASP A 58 0.60 10.95 12.44
N ILE A 59 1.37 11.99 12.10
CA ILE A 59 1.21 12.78 10.88
C ILE A 59 2.52 12.92 10.10
N ASP A 60 2.43 13.01 8.79
CA ASP A 60 3.57 13.25 7.90
C ASP A 60 3.21 14.28 6.81
N SER A 61 3.91 15.42 6.79
CA SER A 61 3.69 16.48 5.78
C SER A 61 4.04 16.07 4.34
N GLY A 62 4.82 15.00 4.18
CA GLY A 62 5.16 14.41 2.89
C GLY A 62 4.14 13.39 2.40
N TYR A 63 3.05 13.16 3.13
CA TYR A 63 2.03 12.14 2.82
C TYR A 63 2.65 10.77 2.56
N TYR A 64 3.61 10.36 3.40
CA TYR A 64 4.38 9.13 3.17
C TYR A 64 3.53 7.86 3.12
N CYS A 65 2.31 7.90 3.69
CA CYS A 65 1.31 6.86 3.55
C CYS A 65 0.96 6.56 2.07
N THR A 66 1.03 7.54 1.18
CA THR A 66 0.79 7.38 -0.27
C THR A 66 1.82 6.48 -0.93
N SER A 67 3.10 6.60 -0.54
CA SER A 67 4.19 5.77 -1.05
C SER A 67 3.97 4.29 -0.72
N TYR A 68 3.47 3.99 0.48
CA TYR A 68 3.15 2.62 0.88
C TYR A 68 1.91 2.06 0.17
N LEU A 69 0.84 2.85 0.06
CA LEU A 69 -0.36 2.41 -0.67
C LEU A 69 -0.02 2.04 -2.11
N ARG A 70 0.80 2.89 -2.77
CA ARG A 70 1.25 2.66 -4.13
C ARG A 70 2.25 1.51 -4.24
N SER A 71 3.15 1.32 -3.26
CA SER A 71 4.11 0.22 -3.30
C SER A 71 3.46 -1.15 -3.11
N TRP A 72 2.41 -1.27 -2.29
CA TRP A 72 1.66 -2.53 -2.17
C TRP A 72 0.85 -2.85 -3.43
N ALA A 73 0.28 -1.83 -4.09
CA ALA A 73 -0.40 -2.02 -5.37
C ALA A 73 0.58 -2.44 -6.48
N PHE A 74 1.70 -1.72 -6.58
CA PHE A 74 2.81 -2.06 -7.48
C PHE A 74 3.29 -3.50 -7.27
N GLU A 75 3.56 -3.89 -6.02
CA GLU A 75 4.05 -5.24 -5.73
C GLU A 75 3.01 -6.31 -6.04
N ALA A 76 1.71 -6.05 -5.82
CA ALA A 76 0.65 -6.98 -6.18
C ALA A 76 0.59 -7.24 -7.70
N GLN A 77 0.71 -6.18 -8.51
CA GLN A 77 0.73 -6.29 -9.98
C GLN A 77 2.02 -6.94 -10.48
N LEU A 78 3.19 -6.53 -9.96
CA LEU A 78 4.47 -7.12 -10.34
C LEU A 78 4.52 -8.62 -9.98
N ALA A 79 4.02 -9.02 -8.81
CA ALA A 79 3.94 -10.42 -8.42
C ALA A 79 2.99 -11.22 -9.31
N THR A 80 1.93 -10.60 -9.83
CA THR A 80 1.02 -11.23 -10.79
C THR A 80 1.72 -11.45 -12.13
N PHE A 81 2.36 -10.42 -12.68
CA PHE A 81 3.17 -10.50 -13.88
C PHE A 81 4.25 -11.60 -13.78
N LEU A 82 5.00 -11.65 -12.67
CA LEU A 82 6.04 -12.66 -12.49
C LEU A 82 5.48 -14.09 -12.50
N ARG A 83 4.28 -14.31 -11.94
CA ARG A 83 3.62 -15.62 -11.97
C ARG A 83 3.11 -15.98 -13.36
N GLU A 84 2.59 -15.01 -14.10
CA GLU A 84 2.06 -15.20 -15.46
C GLU A 84 3.19 -15.51 -16.45
N GLU A 85 4.29 -14.75 -16.39
CA GLU A 85 5.42 -14.88 -17.31
C GLU A 85 6.37 -16.04 -16.97
N TYR A 86 6.64 -16.28 -15.68
CA TYR A 86 7.66 -17.25 -15.24
C TYR A 86 7.09 -18.44 -14.46
N GLY A 87 5.78 -18.49 -14.24
CA GLY A 87 5.08 -19.58 -13.53
C GLY A 87 4.95 -19.38 -12.01
N SER A 88 4.21 -20.28 -11.35
CA SER A 88 3.94 -20.18 -9.90
C SER A 88 5.20 -20.20 -9.03
N ASP A 89 6.24 -20.91 -9.47
CA ASP A 89 7.53 -21.03 -8.80
C ASP A 89 8.58 -20.05 -9.38
N TRP A 90 8.14 -18.88 -9.88
CA TRP A 90 9.00 -17.87 -10.50
C TRP A 90 10.21 -17.50 -9.64
N PHE A 91 10.08 -17.54 -8.31
CA PHE A 91 11.15 -17.23 -7.37
C PHE A 91 12.34 -18.21 -7.45
N ALA A 92 12.15 -19.39 -8.05
CA ALA A 92 13.20 -20.36 -8.33
C ALA A 92 13.76 -20.24 -9.77
N ARG A 93 13.18 -19.36 -10.60
CA ARG A 93 13.58 -19.16 -12.01
C ARG A 93 14.67 -18.10 -12.11
N ARG A 94 15.76 -18.44 -12.79
CA ARG A 94 16.89 -17.52 -12.99
C ARG A 94 16.45 -16.28 -13.76
N GLU A 95 15.55 -16.45 -14.72
CA GLU A 95 15.05 -15.42 -15.62
C GLU A 95 14.29 -14.33 -14.85
N ALA A 96 13.41 -14.72 -13.92
CA ALA A 96 12.71 -13.78 -13.05
C ALA A 96 13.69 -13.03 -12.12
N GLY A 97 14.72 -13.73 -11.61
CA GLY A 97 15.77 -13.10 -10.81
C GLY A 97 16.62 -12.10 -11.60
N SER A 98 16.93 -12.38 -12.87
CA SER A 98 17.62 -11.45 -13.76
C SER A 98 16.80 -10.18 -13.97
N LEU A 99 15.51 -10.31 -14.26
CA LEU A 99 14.61 -9.15 -14.39
C LEU A 99 14.63 -8.29 -13.12
N LEU A 100 14.45 -8.89 -11.94
CA LEU A 100 14.47 -8.13 -10.68
C LEU A 100 15.79 -7.38 -10.46
N LYS A 101 16.92 -8.00 -10.80
CA LYS A 101 18.23 -7.34 -10.74
C LYS A 101 18.32 -6.14 -11.67
N GLU A 102 17.87 -6.29 -12.92
CA GLU A 102 17.83 -5.19 -13.89
C GLU A 102 16.99 -4.02 -13.36
N LEU A 103 15.82 -4.30 -12.78
CA LEU A 103 14.98 -3.26 -12.16
C LEU A 103 15.67 -2.59 -10.96
N TRP A 104 16.39 -3.35 -10.12
CA TRP A 104 17.12 -2.79 -8.97
C TRP A 104 18.34 -1.95 -9.37
N GLU A 105 19.00 -2.30 -10.48
CA GLU A 105 20.15 -1.54 -11.02
C GLU A 105 19.77 -0.11 -11.44
N LEU A 106 18.49 0.16 -11.73
CA LEU A 106 17.97 1.49 -12.03
C LEU A 106 17.92 2.43 -10.81
N GLY A 107 18.03 1.88 -9.60
CA GLY A 107 17.98 2.66 -8.36
C GLY A 107 16.68 3.45 -8.21
N GLN A 108 16.79 4.77 -8.02
CA GLN A 108 15.65 5.69 -7.87
C GLN A 108 15.40 6.53 -9.13
N GLN A 109 16.01 6.16 -10.26
CA GLN A 109 15.83 6.91 -11.50
C GLN A 109 14.38 6.87 -12.01
N PRO A 110 13.74 5.69 -12.18
CA PRO A 110 12.35 5.62 -12.58
C PRO A 110 11.40 5.71 -11.38
N THR A 111 10.22 6.26 -11.61
CA THR A 111 9.09 6.18 -10.69
C THR A 111 8.47 4.77 -10.69
N ALA A 112 7.65 4.47 -9.68
CA ALA A 112 6.95 3.19 -9.61
C ALA A 112 5.98 2.99 -10.80
N ASP A 113 5.33 4.04 -11.30
CA ASP A 113 4.45 3.92 -12.48
C ASP A 113 5.24 3.62 -13.75
N GLU A 114 6.40 4.27 -13.93
CA GLU A 114 7.29 4.02 -15.07
C GLU A 114 7.82 2.58 -15.03
N LEU A 115 8.32 2.14 -13.86
CA LEU A 115 8.78 0.76 -13.68
C LEU A 115 7.68 -0.27 -14.02
N LEU A 116 6.46 -0.07 -13.49
CA LEU A 116 5.40 -1.04 -13.71
C LEU A 116 4.94 -1.04 -15.17
N LYS A 117 4.86 0.14 -15.79
CA LYS A 117 4.49 0.28 -17.18
C LYS A 117 5.52 -0.33 -18.12
N ASP A 118 6.81 -0.18 -17.81
CA ASP A 118 7.88 -0.76 -18.62
C ASP A 118 7.86 -2.30 -18.56
N VAL A 119 7.54 -2.86 -17.38
CA VAL A 119 7.49 -4.32 -17.18
C VAL A 119 6.20 -4.95 -17.71
N THR A 120 5.05 -4.31 -17.45
CA THR A 120 3.72 -4.92 -17.64
C THR A 120 2.89 -4.27 -18.75
N GLY A 121 3.29 -3.09 -19.22
CA GLY A 121 2.49 -2.25 -20.12
C GLY A 121 1.33 -1.50 -19.44
N ALA A 122 1.08 -1.72 -18.15
CA ALA A 122 -0.06 -1.19 -17.42
C ALA A 122 0.33 -0.16 -16.33
N PRO A 123 -0.55 0.80 -15.99
CA PRO A 123 -0.35 1.68 -14.84
C PRO A 123 -0.56 0.95 -13.51
N ILE A 124 -0.19 1.60 -12.40
CA ILE A 124 -0.50 1.10 -11.06
C ILE A 124 -2.01 1.21 -10.80
N GLU A 125 -2.62 0.09 -10.44
CA GLU A 125 -4.04 -0.02 -10.06
C GLU A 125 -4.14 -0.32 -8.56
N LEU A 126 -4.69 0.62 -7.79
CA LEU A 126 -4.76 0.47 -6.33
C LEU A 126 -5.61 -0.73 -5.89
N ASP A 127 -6.60 -1.15 -6.69
CA ASP A 127 -7.43 -2.31 -6.37
C ASP A 127 -6.65 -3.64 -6.40
N ALA A 128 -5.47 -3.69 -7.05
CA ALA A 128 -4.65 -4.88 -7.12
C ALA A 128 -4.21 -5.38 -5.73
N VAL A 129 -3.98 -4.49 -4.76
CA VAL A 129 -3.68 -4.92 -3.38
C VAL A 129 -4.90 -5.55 -2.72
N ALA A 130 -6.11 -5.08 -3.01
CA ALA A 130 -7.34 -5.66 -2.48
C ALA A 130 -7.56 -7.08 -3.03
N ASP A 131 -7.30 -7.30 -4.32
CA ASP A 131 -7.39 -8.63 -4.93
C ASP A 131 -6.35 -9.59 -4.36
N LYS A 132 -5.11 -9.12 -4.17
CA LYS A 132 -4.07 -9.90 -3.47
C LYS A 132 -4.48 -10.31 -2.07
N ILE A 133 -5.09 -9.41 -1.29
CA ILE A 133 -5.59 -9.71 0.06
C ILE A 133 -6.70 -10.75 -0.02
N ARG A 134 -7.71 -10.55 -0.88
CA ARG A 134 -8.84 -11.48 -1.03
C ARG A 134 -8.39 -12.89 -1.40
N ALA A 135 -7.43 -13.02 -2.32
CA ALA A 135 -6.90 -14.32 -2.74
C ALA A 135 -6.18 -15.08 -1.61
N ALA A 136 -5.68 -14.38 -0.59
CA ALA A 136 -4.94 -14.96 0.53
C ALA A 136 -5.80 -15.20 1.79
N LEU A 137 -7.00 -14.64 1.84
CA LEU A 137 -7.96 -14.85 2.94
C LEU A 137 -8.93 -15.99 2.59
N PRO A 138 -9.34 -16.80 3.57
CA PRO A 138 -10.36 -17.80 3.34
C PRO A 138 -11.69 -17.13 3.01
N SER A 139 -12.42 -17.67 2.03
CA SER A 139 -13.81 -17.30 1.78
C SER A 139 -14.65 -17.70 3.00
N PHE A 140 -15.24 -16.73 3.68
CA PHE A 140 -16.27 -17.02 4.68
C PHE A 140 -17.58 -17.26 3.93
N ALA A 141 -18.01 -18.52 3.91
CA ALA A 141 -19.33 -18.94 3.44
C ALA A 141 -20.39 -18.70 4.52
#